data_AF-A0A9E5J618-F1
#
_entry.id   AF-A0A9E5J618-F1
#
_cell.length_a   1.000
_cell.length_b   1.000
_cell.length_c   1.000
_cell.angle_alpha   90.00
_cell.angle_beta   90.00
_cell.angle_gamma   90.00
#
_symmetry.space_group_name_H-M   'P 1'
#
loop_
_entity.id
_entity.type
_entity.pdbx_description
1 polymer ?
#
loop_
_entity_poly.entity_id
_entity_poly.type
_entity_poly.pdbx_seq_one_letter_code
_entity_poly.pdbx_strand_id
1 'polypeptide(L)'
;MVGSAFVLSSSEVGSDGLLSADVTCDGSGSSPSLTWRNAPVGTKSFALLMSTDPGDGTLKYNWVNYNLSASLTGLPKNSVLVGTYGAGSDGPTLAYQPPCSQGPGLKKYKFTLYALSYPTPLKTTTSTVTGVELLNLMANGILGQATLEAGYSRTSASTGASSACLWVRNSIQASAQVPVSVNCDAQYAYVSSKGLPSHAMMNGITATNLQGCLWR
;
A
#
# COMPACT_ATOMS: atom_id res chain seq x y z
N MET A 1 4.73 -35.46 6.56
CA MET A 1 4.00 -34.30 7.12
C MET A 1 3.69 -33.36 5.98
N VAL A 2 2.42 -33.13 5.64
CA VAL A 2 2.05 -32.11 4.66
C VAL A 2 2.21 -30.76 5.36
N GLY A 3 3.22 -29.98 4.99
CA GLY A 3 3.41 -28.64 5.56
C GLY A 3 2.19 -27.77 5.29
N SER A 4 1.75 -26.98 6.26
CA SER A 4 0.65 -26.04 6.09
C SER A 4 0.97 -25.03 5.00
N ALA A 5 0.01 -24.72 4.12
CA ALA A 5 0.22 -23.79 3.01
C ALA A 5 0.60 -22.39 3.51
N PHE A 6 1.50 -21.70 2.79
CA PHE A 6 1.83 -20.29 3.01
C PHE A 6 0.62 -19.44 2.60
N VAL A 7 0.07 -18.65 3.53
CA VAL A 7 -1.19 -17.90 3.31
C VAL A 7 -0.97 -16.43 3.57
N LEU A 8 -1.62 -15.59 2.74
CA LEU A 8 -1.75 -14.15 2.88
C LEU A 8 -3.24 -13.79 3.01
N SER A 9 -3.56 -12.83 3.87
CA SER A 9 -4.93 -12.37 4.12
C SER A 9 -4.95 -10.90 4.53
N SER A 10 -6.12 -10.26 4.42
CA SER A 10 -6.37 -8.88 4.81
C SER A 10 -7.76 -8.75 5.41
N SER A 11 -7.95 -7.90 6.42
CA SER A 11 -9.27 -7.59 6.94
C SER A 11 -10.05 -6.60 6.06
N GLU A 12 -9.37 -5.92 5.14
CA GLU A 12 -9.96 -5.00 4.17
C GLU A 12 -10.36 -5.67 2.85
N VAL A 13 -10.25 -7.00 2.75
CA VAL A 13 -10.84 -7.79 1.66
C VAL A 13 -12.03 -8.55 2.24
N GLY A 14 -13.23 -8.17 1.80
CA GLY A 14 -14.48 -8.80 2.22
C GLY A 14 -14.58 -10.25 1.79
N SER A 15 -15.55 -10.98 2.35
CA SER A 15 -15.86 -12.36 1.93
C SER A 15 -16.33 -12.46 0.48
N ASP A 16 -16.77 -11.35 -0.09
CA ASP A 16 -17.10 -11.16 -1.51
C ASP A 16 -15.85 -10.96 -2.40
N GLY A 17 -14.67 -10.92 -1.80
CA GLY A 17 -13.41 -10.66 -2.49
C GLY A 17 -13.23 -9.20 -2.88
N LEU A 18 -14.00 -8.26 -2.34
CA LEU A 18 -13.88 -6.84 -2.66
C LEU A 18 -13.04 -6.08 -1.63
N LEU A 19 -12.26 -5.12 -2.11
CA LEU A 19 -11.52 -4.17 -1.29
C LEU A 19 -12.49 -3.16 -0.65
N SER A 20 -12.28 -2.88 0.63
CA SER A 20 -12.89 -1.74 1.31
C SER A 20 -12.52 -0.43 0.61
N ALA A 21 -13.46 0.51 0.51
CA ALA A 21 -13.21 1.82 -0.07
C ALA A 21 -12.10 2.60 0.67
N ASP A 22 -11.90 2.35 1.97
CA ASP A 22 -10.85 3.00 2.77
C ASP A 22 -9.43 2.80 2.19
N VAL A 23 -9.21 1.66 1.52
CA VAL A 23 -7.90 1.34 0.95
C VAL A 23 -7.80 1.74 -0.52
N THR A 24 -8.80 2.44 -1.05
CA THR A 24 -8.80 3.00 -2.40
C THR A 24 -8.76 4.52 -2.35
N CYS A 25 -8.62 5.17 -3.51
CA CYS A 25 -8.66 6.63 -3.56
C CYS A 25 -10.04 7.23 -3.26
N ASP A 26 -11.10 6.40 -3.21
CA ASP A 26 -12.45 6.83 -2.84
C ASP A 26 -12.68 6.91 -1.33
N GLY A 27 -11.81 6.27 -0.53
CA GLY A 27 -11.77 6.41 0.93
C GLY A 27 -10.48 7.08 1.39
N SER A 28 -9.94 6.66 2.54
CA SER A 28 -8.73 7.28 3.12
C SER A 28 -7.43 7.03 2.33
N GLY A 29 -7.43 6.10 1.38
CA GLY A 29 -6.26 5.74 0.58
C GLY A 29 -5.15 5.07 1.39
N SER A 30 -5.49 4.51 2.55
CA SER A 30 -4.54 3.85 3.44
C SER A 30 -4.17 2.46 2.90
N SER A 31 -2.94 2.01 3.10
CA SER A 31 -2.59 0.61 2.78
C SER A 31 -3.42 -0.36 3.62
N PRO A 32 -3.87 -1.51 3.06
CA PRO A 32 -4.61 -2.51 3.82
C PRO A 32 -3.71 -3.15 4.89
N SER A 33 -4.32 -3.65 5.96
CA SER A 33 -3.65 -4.59 6.84
C SER A 33 -3.36 -5.88 6.09
N LEU A 34 -2.20 -6.47 6.31
CA LEU A 34 -1.86 -7.78 5.76
C LEU A 34 -1.43 -8.69 6.90
N THR A 35 -1.85 -9.94 6.85
CA THR A 35 -1.40 -10.99 7.78
C THR A 35 -1.06 -12.22 7.00
N TRP A 36 0.07 -12.83 7.32
CA TRP A 36 0.53 -14.06 6.71
C TRP A 36 0.98 -15.09 7.73
N ARG A 37 0.89 -16.36 7.35
CA ARG A 37 1.23 -17.51 8.19
C ARG A 37 1.86 -18.62 7.38
N ASN A 38 2.61 -19.49 8.05
CA ASN A 38 3.27 -20.65 7.45
C ASN A 38 4.26 -20.27 6.34
N ALA A 39 5.12 -19.27 6.61
CA ALA A 39 6.22 -18.97 5.70
C ALA A 39 7.10 -20.22 5.52
N PRO A 40 7.59 -20.52 4.30
CA PRO A 40 8.48 -21.65 4.04
C PRO A 40 9.71 -21.66 4.96
N VAL A 41 10.18 -22.86 5.30
CA VAL A 41 11.43 -23.03 6.06
C VAL A 41 12.58 -22.39 5.28
N GLY A 42 13.45 -21.66 6.00
CA GLY A 42 14.60 -20.96 5.41
C GLY A 42 14.30 -19.53 4.97
N THR A 43 13.08 -19.03 5.16
CA THR A 43 12.73 -17.62 4.91
C THR A 43 13.59 -16.69 5.77
N LYS A 44 14.29 -15.76 5.14
CA LYS A 44 15.12 -14.73 5.78
C LYS A 44 14.59 -13.31 5.58
N SER A 45 13.74 -13.11 4.57
CA SER A 45 13.01 -11.87 4.36
C SER A 45 11.75 -12.10 3.54
N PHE A 46 10.89 -11.08 3.48
CA PHE A 46 9.76 -11.03 2.57
C PHE A 46 9.84 -9.83 1.61
N ALA A 47 9.18 -9.99 0.48
CA ALA A 47 8.86 -8.93 -0.47
C ALA A 47 7.37 -8.98 -0.81
N LEU A 48 6.75 -7.83 -1.00
CA LEU A 48 5.33 -7.65 -1.27
C LEU A 48 5.17 -6.84 -2.55
N LEU A 49 4.34 -7.37 -3.46
CA LEU A 49 3.86 -6.66 -4.63
C LEU A 49 2.33 -6.63 -4.61
N MET A 50 1.75 -5.48 -4.90
CA MET A 50 0.35 -5.39 -5.33
C MET A 50 0.35 -4.99 -6.81
N SER A 51 -0.28 -5.80 -7.66
CA SER A 51 -0.35 -5.54 -9.10
C SER A 51 -1.77 -5.55 -9.64
N THR A 52 -2.00 -4.86 -10.74
CA THR A 52 -3.23 -4.90 -11.53
C THR A 52 -2.90 -4.99 -13.02
N ASP A 53 -3.74 -5.66 -13.79
CA ASP A 53 -3.70 -5.64 -15.25
C ASP A 53 -4.79 -4.67 -15.73
N PRO A 54 -4.44 -3.53 -16.35
CA PRO A 54 -5.41 -2.58 -16.85
C PRO A 54 -6.15 -3.07 -18.11
N GLY A 55 -5.77 -4.22 -18.67
CA GLY A 55 -6.40 -4.86 -19.83
C GLY A 55 -5.49 -4.96 -21.07
N ASP A 56 -4.24 -4.51 -20.98
CA ASP A 56 -3.24 -4.56 -22.06
C ASP A 56 -2.18 -5.66 -21.85
N GLY A 57 -2.32 -6.46 -20.79
CA GLY A 57 -1.37 -7.52 -20.43
C GLY A 57 -0.11 -7.02 -19.71
N THR A 58 0.04 -5.71 -19.52
CA THR A 58 1.17 -5.10 -18.80
C THR A 58 0.77 -4.82 -17.36
N LEU A 59 1.43 -5.49 -16.41
CA LEU A 59 1.15 -5.28 -14.99
C LEU A 59 1.58 -3.87 -14.54
N LYS A 60 0.65 -3.19 -13.88
CA LYS A 60 0.92 -2.01 -13.05
C LYS A 60 1.10 -2.43 -11.60
N TYR A 61 2.01 -1.77 -10.89
CA TYR A 61 2.29 -2.04 -9.48
C TYR A 61 1.79 -0.89 -8.61
N ASN A 62 0.82 -1.20 -7.76
CA ASN A 62 0.24 -0.28 -6.79
C ASN A 62 0.97 -0.31 -5.44
N TRP A 63 1.75 -1.35 -5.18
CA TRP A 63 2.56 -1.44 -3.97
C TRP A 63 3.82 -2.25 -4.26
N VAL A 64 4.98 -1.65 -3.98
CA VAL A 64 6.28 -2.33 -4.02
C VAL A 64 6.90 -2.14 -2.64
N ASN A 65 7.02 -3.21 -1.87
CA ASN A 65 7.63 -3.16 -0.54
C ASN A 65 8.53 -4.39 -0.33
N TYR A 66 9.77 -4.18 0.09
CA TYR A 66 10.76 -5.25 0.26
C TYR A 66 11.56 -5.01 1.54
N ASN A 67 12.56 -5.84 1.81
CA ASN A 67 13.31 -5.80 3.07
C ASN A 67 12.43 -5.98 4.32
N LEU A 68 11.35 -6.76 4.21
CA LEU A 68 10.53 -7.14 5.35
C LEU A 68 11.25 -8.26 6.12
N SER A 69 11.53 -8.08 7.41
CA SER A 69 12.19 -9.10 8.24
C SER A 69 11.41 -10.41 8.26
N ALA A 70 12.08 -11.56 8.29
CA ALA A 70 11.46 -12.88 8.44
C ALA A 70 10.67 -13.05 9.75
N SER A 71 10.91 -12.22 10.77
CA SER A 71 10.14 -12.23 12.02
C SER A 71 8.75 -11.62 11.90
N LEU A 72 8.47 -10.89 10.81
CA LEU A 72 7.16 -10.30 10.57
C LEU A 72 6.14 -11.37 10.17
N THR A 73 4.94 -11.23 10.69
CA THR A 73 3.76 -12.05 10.35
C THR A 73 2.63 -11.19 9.77
N GLY A 74 2.87 -9.91 9.55
CA GLY A 74 1.89 -8.98 9.03
C GLY A 74 2.42 -7.56 8.84
N LEU A 75 1.59 -6.74 8.21
CA LEU A 75 1.72 -5.29 8.14
C LEU A 75 0.44 -4.67 8.73
N PRO A 76 0.54 -3.68 9.62
CA PRO A 76 -0.63 -2.96 10.09
C PRO A 76 -1.27 -2.15 8.94
N LYS A 77 -2.56 -1.82 9.08
CA LYS A 77 -3.23 -0.86 8.20
C LYS A 77 -2.44 0.45 8.20
N ASN A 78 -2.32 1.08 7.03
CA ASN A 78 -1.54 2.30 6.83
C ASN A 78 -0.06 2.17 7.27
N SER A 79 0.54 0.99 7.09
CA SER A 79 1.98 0.82 7.30
C SER A 79 2.76 1.69 6.31
N VAL A 80 3.68 2.50 6.83
CA VAL A 80 4.57 3.39 6.05
C VAL A 80 6.04 3.32 6.48
N LEU A 81 6.34 2.71 7.64
CA LEU A 81 7.69 2.63 8.22
C LEU A 81 8.28 1.21 8.25
N VAL A 82 7.59 0.23 7.67
CA VAL A 82 8.00 -1.19 7.71
C VAL A 82 8.43 -1.64 6.32
N GLY A 83 9.67 -2.10 6.23
CA GLY A 83 10.31 -2.48 4.97
C GLY A 83 10.91 -1.29 4.24
N THR A 84 11.10 -1.45 2.94
CA THR A 84 11.62 -0.44 2.02
C THR A 84 10.65 -0.31 0.86
N TYR A 85 10.13 0.88 0.64
CA TYR A 85 9.16 1.14 -0.42
C TYR A 85 9.89 1.40 -1.74
N GLY A 86 9.44 0.70 -2.79
CA GLY A 86 9.83 0.94 -4.16
C GLY A 86 8.88 1.90 -4.87
N ALA A 87 9.20 2.21 -6.12
CA ALA A 87 8.33 3.02 -6.97
C ALA A 87 7.21 2.15 -7.56
N GLY A 88 5.96 2.62 -7.38
CA GLY A 88 4.80 2.07 -8.09
C GLY A 88 4.66 2.66 -9.49
N SER A 89 3.67 2.18 -10.24
CA SER A 89 3.46 2.55 -11.65
C SER A 89 2.79 3.91 -11.86
N ASP A 90 2.14 4.48 -10.84
CA ASP A 90 1.37 5.72 -10.95
C ASP A 90 2.16 6.98 -10.54
N GLY A 91 3.47 6.85 -10.26
CA GLY A 91 4.34 7.98 -9.93
C GLY A 91 5.57 7.61 -9.09
N PRO A 92 6.50 8.56 -8.84
CA PRO A 92 7.76 8.31 -8.15
C PRO A 92 7.62 8.17 -6.62
N THR A 93 6.43 8.43 -6.06
CA THR A 93 6.18 8.32 -4.62
C THR A 93 6.44 6.90 -4.14
N LEU A 94 7.36 6.76 -3.17
CA LEU A 94 7.73 5.48 -2.56
C LEU A 94 6.72 5.12 -1.47
N ALA A 95 5.51 4.77 -1.89
CA ALA A 95 4.39 4.50 -1.00
C ALA A 95 3.42 3.49 -1.62
N TYR A 96 2.42 3.09 -0.84
CA TYR A 96 1.22 2.47 -1.36
C TYR A 96 0.47 3.46 -2.26
N GLN A 97 0.16 3.04 -3.50
CA GLN A 97 -0.60 3.80 -4.47
C GLN A 97 -2.03 3.22 -4.54
N PRO A 98 -3.00 3.82 -3.85
CA PRO A 98 -4.33 3.23 -3.69
C PRO A 98 -5.04 3.07 -5.05
N PRO A 99 -5.78 1.95 -5.26
CA PRO A 99 -6.66 1.75 -6.40
C PRO A 99 -7.49 3.00 -6.74
N CYS A 100 -7.41 3.45 -7.98
CA CYS A 100 -8.10 4.66 -8.42
C CYS A 100 -8.61 4.59 -9.87
N SER A 101 -9.27 3.47 -10.23
CA SER A 101 -9.76 3.28 -11.60
C SER A 101 -10.87 4.25 -11.97
N GLN A 102 -10.68 5.06 -13.01
CA GLN A 102 -11.55 6.20 -13.33
C GLN A 102 -12.98 5.82 -13.77
N GLY A 103 -13.16 4.64 -14.37
CA GLY A 103 -14.43 4.19 -14.95
C GLY A 103 -15.15 3.13 -14.12
N PRO A 104 -16.41 2.81 -14.48
CA PRO A 104 -17.17 1.76 -13.83
C PRO A 104 -16.58 0.37 -14.11
N GLY A 105 -17.05 -0.59 -13.31
CA GLY A 105 -16.76 -2.00 -13.48
C GLY A 105 -15.59 -2.51 -12.64
N LEU A 106 -15.60 -3.82 -12.42
CA LEU A 106 -14.67 -4.50 -11.55
C LEU A 106 -13.24 -4.44 -12.10
N LYS A 107 -12.31 -3.94 -11.29
CA LYS A 107 -10.87 -4.07 -11.49
C LYS A 107 -10.30 -5.06 -10.50
N LYS A 108 -9.38 -5.89 -10.98
CA LYS A 108 -8.73 -6.93 -10.18
C LYS A 108 -7.36 -6.49 -9.73
N TYR A 109 -7.05 -6.75 -8.48
CA TYR A 109 -5.78 -6.50 -7.84
C TYR A 109 -5.27 -7.80 -7.23
N LYS A 110 -3.97 -8.03 -7.33
CA LYS A 110 -3.30 -9.21 -6.80
C LYS A 110 -2.19 -8.78 -5.87
N PHE A 111 -2.33 -9.12 -4.59
CA PHE A 111 -1.28 -9.00 -3.60
C PHE A 111 -0.49 -10.29 -3.58
N THR A 112 0.80 -10.23 -3.85
CA THR A 112 1.69 -11.39 -3.77
C THR A 112 2.78 -11.11 -2.75
N LEU A 113 2.83 -11.94 -1.71
CA LEU A 113 3.90 -11.96 -0.73
C LEU A 113 4.88 -13.08 -1.09
N TYR A 114 6.15 -12.73 -1.25
CA TYR A 114 7.24 -13.64 -1.58
C TYR A 114 8.08 -13.87 -0.32
N ALA A 115 8.31 -15.13 0.01
CA ALA A 115 9.24 -15.56 1.04
C ALA A 115 10.60 -15.81 0.41
N LEU A 116 11.64 -15.11 0.88
CA LEU A 116 12.95 -15.09 0.25
C LEU A 116 14.02 -15.76 1.12
N SER A 117 14.96 -16.45 0.49
CA SER A 117 16.15 -17.02 1.13
C SER A 117 17.25 -15.99 1.42
N TYR A 118 17.09 -14.76 0.92
CA TYR A 118 18.02 -13.65 1.10
C TYR A 118 17.71 -12.87 2.40
N PRO A 119 18.73 -12.47 3.16
CA PRO A 119 18.54 -11.58 4.29
C PRO A 119 18.24 -10.15 3.82
N THR A 120 17.77 -9.31 4.73
CA THR A 120 17.66 -7.86 4.54
C THR A 120 18.96 -7.16 4.93
N PRO A 121 19.40 -6.09 4.26
CA PRO A 121 18.79 -5.51 3.06
C PRO A 121 19.13 -6.32 1.79
N LEU A 122 18.18 -6.39 0.85
CA LEU A 122 18.43 -6.87 -0.50
C LEU A 122 19.48 -5.97 -1.16
N LYS A 123 20.44 -6.58 -1.85
CA LYS A 123 21.47 -5.86 -2.59
C LYS A 123 20.86 -5.27 -3.86
N THR A 124 20.77 -3.94 -3.94
CA THR A 124 20.28 -3.21 -5.12
C THR A 124 21.43 -2.45 -5.78
N THR A 125 21.35 -2.23 -7.09
CA THR A 125 22.26 -1.35 -7.85
C THR A 125 21.63 0.00 -8.17
N THR A 126 20.33 0.15 -7.90
CA THR A 126 19.55 1.38 -8.11
C THR A 126 19.12 1.97 -6.77
N SER A 127 18.94 3.30 -6.75
CA SER A 127 18.41 4.03 -5.59
C SER A 127 16.91 3.81 -5.38
N THR A 128 16.20 3.47 -6.45
CA THR A 128 14.76 3.20 -6.45
C THR A 128 14.49 1.90 -7.19
N VAL A 129 13.74 1.00 -6.57
CA VAL A 129 13.38 -0.31 -7.13
C VAL A 129 11.92 -0.29 -7.57
N THR A 130 11.66 -0.60 -8.82
CA THR A 130 10.31 -0.81 -9.38
C THR A 130 9.84 -2.25 -9.15
N GLY A 131 8.56 -2.54 -9.39
CA GLY A 131 8.03 -3.91 -9.26
C GLY A 131 8.72 -4.93 -10.18
N VAL A 132 9.07 -4.52 -11.41
CA VAL A 132 9.79 -5.38 -12.37
C VAL A 132 11.22 -5.64 -11.90
N GLU A 133 11.93 -4.61 -11.42
CA GLU A 133 13.28 -4.77 -10.88
C GLU A 133 13.28 -5.65 -9.62
N LEU A 134 12.28 -5.50 -8.75
CA LEU A 134 12.16 -6.33 -7.55
C LEU A 134 11.98 -7.81 -7.91
N LEU A 135 11.14 -8.13 -8.91
CA LEU A 135 10.98 -9.49 -9.43
C LEU A 135 12.31 -10.06 -9.92
N ASN A 136 13.09 -9.28 -10.66
CA ASN A 136 14.40 -9.71 -11.14
C ASN A 136 15.40 -9.93 -9.99
N LEU A 137 15.42 -9.03 -9.00
CA LEU A 137 16.30 -9.13 -7.83
C LEU A 137 16.03 -10.39 -7.00
N MET A 138 14.77 -10.82 -6.92
CA MET A 138 14.39 -11.94 -6.07
C MET A 138 14.26 -13.28 -6.80
N ALA A 139 14.30 -13.32 -8.14
CA ALA A 139 13.96 -14.50 -8.95
C ALA A 139 14.64 -15.81 -8.51
N ASN A 140 15.92 -15.76 -8.14
CA ASN A 140 16.70 -16.94 -7.72
C ASN A 140 16.62 -17.25 -6.21
N GLY A 141 15.87 -16.44 -5.45
CA GLY A 141 15.78 -16.51 -3.99
C GLY A 141 14.39 -16.80 -3.45
N ILE A 142 13.37 -16.96 -4.30
CA ILE A 142 11.99 -17.24 -3.86
C ILE A 142 11.89 -18.68 -3.35
N LEU A 143 11.55 -18.82 -2.07
CA LEU A 143 11.25 -20.10 -1.42
C LEU A 143 9.76 -20.48 -1.50
N GLY A 144 8.91 -19.48 -1.67
CA GLY A 144 7.47 -19.66 -1.84
C GLY A 144 6.76 -18.32 -1.93
N GLN A 145 5.48 -18.38 -2.32
CA GLN A 145 4.64 -17.19 -2.45
C GLN A 145 3.24 -17.47 -1.90
N ALA A 146 2.60 -16.43 -1.39
CA ALA A 146 1.20 -16.43 -1.01
C ALA A 146 0.49 -15.26 -1.70
N THR A 147 -0.70 -15.54 -2.22
CA THR A 147 -1.46 -14.57 -3.02
C THR A 147 -2.80 -14.29 -2.37
N LEU A 148 -3.20 -13.02 -2.39
CA LEU A 148 -4.55 -12.55 -2.08
C LEU A 148 -5.06 -11.78 -3.31
N GLU A 149 -6.15 -12.26 -3.89
CA GLU A 149 -6.84 -11.55 -4.97
C GLU A 149 -7.97 -10.72 -4.38
N ALA A 150 -8.11 -9.50 -4.90
CA ALA A 150 -9.18 -8.61 -4.48
C ALA A 150 -9.69 -7.77 -5.66
N GLY A 151 -10.98 -7.48 -5.65
CA GLY A 151 -11.65 -6.63 -6.63
C GLY A 151 -11.95 -5.25 -6.06
N TYR A 152 -12.04 -4.24 -6.92
CA TYR A 152 -12.73 -3.00 -6.58
C TYR A 152 -13.57 -2.56 -7.77
N SER A 153 -14.83 -2.21 -7.52
CA SER A 153 -15.75 -1.77 -8.55
C SER A 153 -16.38 -0.45 -8.16
N ARG A 154 -16.32 0.53 -9.07
CA ARG A 154 -17.14 1.74 -8.96
C ARG A 154 -18.48 1.51 -9.64
N THR A 155 -19.54 2.01 -9.01
CA THR A 155 -20.89 2.05 -9.57
C THR A 155 -21.08 3.20 -10.55
N SER A 156 -20.17 4.17 -10.59
CA SER A 156 -20.20 5.34 -11.48
C SER A 156 -18.79 5.87 -11.76
N ALA A 157 -18.64 6.70 -12.79
CA ALA A 157 -17.36 7.36 -13.08
C ALA A 157 -16.98 8.30 -11.93
N SER A 158 -15.67 8.43 -11.68
CA SER A 158 -15.17 9.35 -10.65
C SER A 158 -15.52 10.79 -11.01
N THR A 159 -15.96 11.59 -10.05
CA THR A 159 -16.25 13.03 -10.22
C THR A 159 -14.98 13.89 -10.35
N GLY A 160 -13.80 13.27 -10.47
CA GLY A 160 -12.49 13.94 -10.43
C GLY A 160 -12.01 14.26 -9.00
N ALA A 161 -12.91 14.37 -8.02
CA ALA A 161 -12.57 14.66 -6.62
C ALA A 161 -11.63 13.61 -6.00
N SER A 162 -11.88 12.30 -6.23
CA SER A 162 -11.00 11.23 -5.74
C SER A 162 -9.58 11.31 -6.34
N SER A 163 -9.48 11.70 -7.60
CA SER A 163 -8.20 11.90 -8.28
C SER A 163 -7.48 13.13 -7.73
N ALA A 164 -8.17 14.27 -7.57
CA ALA A 164 -7.61 15.47 -6.96
C ALA A 164 -7.15 15.21 -5.51
N CYS A 165 -7.93 14.47 -4.72
CA CYS A 165 -7.55 14.06 -3.38
C CYS A 165 -6.26 13.24 -3.35
N LEU A 166 -6.09 12.32 -4.32
CA LEU A 166 -4.89 11.52 -4.46
C LEU A 166 -3.66 12.37 -4.77
N TRP A 167 -3.80 13.42 -5.60
CA TRP A 167 -2.72 14.38 -5.82
C TRP A 167 -2.29 15.07 -4.53
N VAL A 168 -3.25 15.55 -3.72
CA VAL A 168 -2.96 16.18 -2.42
C VAL A 168 -2.22 15.22 -1.49
N ARG A 169 -2.70 13.98 -1.39
CA ARG A 169 -2.05 12.92 -0.61
C ARG A 169 -0.60 12.73 -1.01
N ASN A 170 -0.36 12.54 -2.30
CA ASN A 170 0.99 12.28 -2.82
C ASN A 170 1.93 13.46 -2.57
N SER A 171 1.47 14.69 -2.77
CA SER A 171 2.27 15.89 -2.49
C SER A 171 2.62 16.05 -1.01
N ILE A 172 1.68 15.74 -0.12
CA ILE A 172 1.90 15.84 1.33
C ILE A 172 2.79 14.70 1.83
N GLN A 173 2.56 13.47 1.39
CA GLN A 173 3.41 12.33 1.77
C GLN A 173 4.85 12.51 1.31
N ALA A 174 5.09 13.13 0.15
CA ALA A 174 6.43 13.41 -0.34
C ALA A 174 7.20 14.44 0.53
N SER A 175 6.49 15.28 1.29
CA SER A 175 7.10 16.36 2.10
C SER A 175 6.99 16.14 3.62
N ALA A 176 6.12 15.23 4.06
CA ALA A 176 5.84 15.00 5.47
C ALA A 176 7.00 14.29 6.18
N GLN A 177 7.49 14.89 7.27
CA GLN A 177 8.48 14.30 8.18
C GLN A 177 7.84 13.59 9.39
N VAL A 178 6.51 13.70 9.54
CA VAL A 178 5.71 13.05 10.58
C VAL A 178 4.55 12.32 9.93
N PRO A 179 3.88 11.37 10.63
CA PRO A 179 2.66 10.78 10.11
C PRO A 179 1.57 11.84 9.86
N VAL A 180 1.20 12.01 8.60
CA VAL A 180 0.10 12.88 8.14
C VAL A 180 -0.93 12.03 7.43
N SER A 181 -2.21 12.34 7.61
CA SER A 181 -3.33 11.76 6.87
C SER A 181 -4.09 12.85 6.12
N VAL A 182 -4.61 12.50 4.95
CA VAL A 182 -5.40 13.39 4.11
C VAL A 182 -6.71 12.70 3.77
N ASN A 183 -7.82 13.28 4.23
CA ASN A 183 -9.17 12.86 3.88
C ASN A 183 -9.78 13.90 2.94
N CYS A 184 -10.73 13.51 2.10
CA CYS A 184 -11.37 14.47 1.21
C CYS A 184 -12.87 14.21 1.12
N ASP A 185 -13.62 15.26 0.80
CA ASP A 185 -14.98 15.16 0.29
C ASP A 185 -15.03 15.60 -1.18
N ALA A 186 -16.22 15.90 -1.70
CA ALA A 186 -16.40 16.32 -3.08
C ALA A 186 -15.75 17.68 -3.42
N GLN A 187 -15.41 18.50 -2.43
CA GLN A 187 -14.96 19.88 -2.60
C GLN A 187 -13.62 20.19 -1.91
N TYR A 188 -13.29 19.50 -0.82
CA TYR A 188 -12.18 19.84 0.05
C TYR A 188 -11.28 18.65 0.36
N ALA A 189 -10.00 18.95 0.57
CA ALA A 189 -9.05 18.05 1.22
C ALA A 189 -8.77 18.55 2.65
N TYR A 190 -8.74 17.61 3.59
CA TYR A 190 -8.53 17.78 5.02
C TYR A 190 -7.24 17.08 5.41
N VAL A 191 -6.24 17.87 5.83
CA VAL A 191 -4.93 17.37 6.25
C VAL A 191 -4.89 17.32 7.78
N SER A 192 -4.46 16.20 8.35
CA SER A 192 -4.27 16.08 9.80
C SER A 192 -2.98 15.34 10.13
N SER A 193 -2.27 15.76 11.17
CA SER A 193 -1.05 15.12 11.66
C SER A 193 -1.14 14.86 13.16
N LYS A 194 -0.47 13.82 13.65
CA LYS A 194 -0.25 13.60 15.09
C LYS A 194 1.24 13.80 15.37
N GLY A 195 1.61 15.02 15.79
CA GLY A 195 3.01 15.47 15.77
C GLY A 195 3.57 16.10 17.04
N LEU A 196 2.83 16.17 18.15
CA LEU A 196 3.41 16.58 19.43
C LEU A 196 3.18 15.51 20.49
N PRO A 197 4.21 15.11 21.27
CA PRO A 197 4.01 14.27 22.45
C PRO A 197 3.00 14.94 23.38
N SER A 198 2.18 14.13 24.06
CA SER A 198 1.37 14.61 25.18
C SER A 198 2.32 15.14 26.27
N HIS A 199 2.34 16.46 26.46
CA HIS A 199 2.84 17.07 27.68
C HIS A 199 1.65 17.35 28.61
N ALA A 200 1.84 17.25 29.92
CA ALA A 200 0.79 17.44 30.95
C ALA A 200 0.01 18.77 30.84
N MET A 201 0.56 19.76 30.12
CA MET A 201 -0.04 21.07 29.87
C MET A 201 -0.98 21.11 28.64
N MET A 202 -1.13 20.00 27.87
CA MET A 202 -1.91 19.93 26.63
C MET A 202 -2.89 18.74 26.58
N ASN A 203 -3.49 18.36 27.72
CA ASN A 203 -4.64 17.46 27.68
C ASN A 203 -5.85 18.20 27.05
N GLY A 204 -6.22 17.81 25.82
CA GLY A 204 -7.44 18.28 25.15
C GLY A 204 -7.24 19.13 23.90
N ILE A 205 -6.01 19.49 23.51
CA ILE A 205 -5.78 20.22 22.26
C ILE A 205 -5.53 19.24 21.12
N THR A 206 -6.57 19.04 20.30
CA THR A 206 -6.40 18.52 18.95
C THR A 206 -5.99 19.70 18.08
N ALA A 207 -4.70 19.82 17.74
CA ALA A 207 -4.27 20.83 16.78
C ALA A 207 -4.66 20.37 15.36
N THR A 208 -5.88 20.68 14.95
CA THR A 208 -6.30 20.55 13.56
C THR A 208 -5.85 21.81 12.82
N ASN A 209 -4.73 21.74 12.09
CA ASN A 209 -4.45 22.77 11.08
C ASN A 209 -5.26 22.43 9.83
N LEU A 210 -6.45 23.03 9.73
CA LEU A 210 -7.32 22.93 8.57
C LEU A 210 -6.79 23.85 7.47
N GLN A 211 -5.95 23.33 6.57
CA GLN A 211 -5.65 24.00 5.32
C GLN A 211 -6.59 23.49 4.23
N GLY A 212 -7.58 24.31 3.87
CA GLY A 212 -8.44 24.01 2.73
C GLY A 212 -7.73 24.37 1.42
N CYS A 213 -7.37 23.37 0.62
CA CYS A 213 -6.96 23.58 -0.77
C CYS A 213 -8.21 23.50 -1.67
N LEU A 214 -8.54 24.61 -2.34
CA LEU A 214 -9.60 24.69 -3.34
C LEU A 214 -9.07 24.26 -4.71
N TRP A 215 -9.83 23.40 -5.40
CA TRP A 215 -9.56 23.04 -6.80
C TRP A 215 -10.55 23.80 -7.69
N ARG A 216 -10.05 24.65 -8.58
CA ARG A 216 -10.82 25.25 -9.69
C ARG A 216 -10.53 24.49 -10.97
#